data_AF-A0A7C7IZR4-F1
#
_entry.id   AF-A0A7C7IZR4-F1
#
_cell.length_a   1.000
_cell.length_b   1.000
_cell.length_c   1.000
_cell.angle_alpha   90.00
_cell.angle_beta   90.00
_cell.angle_gamma   90.00
#
_symmetry.space_group_name_H-M   'P 1'
#
loop_
_entity.id
_entity.type
_entity.pdbx_description
1 polymer ?
#
loop_
_entity_poly.entity_id
_entity_poly.type
_entity_poly.pdbx_seq_one_letter_code
_entity_poly.pdbx_strand_id
1 'polypeptide(L)'
;MINKKQSELSGLVITYAFLGFGLIFMVFPYVWMLLASFKIPAEIYNRFLPTQFTLEHYRMLFSLGATGSTNPFVRSIFNSLVVSSIATISVVFFGAITGYALARIIFPGRTLLNNFILFQMLFPIVLFLIPRFLLMLELGWINTFQGMFSPFMISAWAIFLFTQFFKTVPQELIDAARLDGCS
;
A
#
# COMPACT_ATOMS: atom_id res chain seq x y z
N MET A 1 -36.06 10.36 32.39
CA MET A 1 -35.17 9.24 31.99
C MET A 1 -35.56 8.56 30.66
N ILE A 2 -36.84 8.50 30.27
CA ILE A 2 -37.30 7.82 29.04
C ILE A 2 -36.83 8.52 27.74
N ASN A 3 -36.79 9.86 27.72
CA ASN A 3 -36.44 10.65 26.52
C ASN A 3 -34.98 10.52 26.05
N LYS A 4 -34.03 10.29 26.98
CA LYS A 4 -32.61 10.20 26.65
C LYS A 4 -32.27 8.90 25.91
N LYS A 5 -32.91 7.79 26.31
CA LYS A 5 -32.72 6.47 25.70
C LYS A 5 -33.32 6.37 24.29
N GLN A 6 -34.44 7.08 24.03
CA GLN A 6 -35.03 7.16 22.68
C GLN A 6 -34.19 8.03 21.73
N SER A 7 -33.62 9.13 22.22
CA SER A 7 -32.66 9.96 21.48
C SER A 7 -31.39 9.17 21.10
N GLU A 8 -30.83 8.42 22.06
CA GLU A 8 -29.66 7.55 21.82
C GLU A 8 -29.97 6.42 20.81
N LEU A 9 -31.16 5.79 20.88
CA LEU A 9 -31.57 4.76 19.93
C LEU A 9 -31.74 5.31 18.50
N SER A 10 -32.33 6.49 18.36
CA SER A 10 -32.51 7.14 17.05
C SER A 10 -31.18 7.53 16.40
N GLY A 11 -30.23 8.05 17.17
CA GLY A 11 -28.88 8.36 16.69
C GLY A 11 -28.11 7.11 16.25
N LEU A 12 -28.29 6.00 16.98
CA LEU A 12 -27.71 4.70 16.62
C LEU A 12 -28.27 4.18 15.29
N VAL A 13 -29.59 4.23 15.10
CA VAL A 13 -30.26 3.80 13.86
C VAL A 13 -29.79 4.62 12.66
N ILE A 14 -29.69 5.94 12.80
CA ILE A 14 -29.19 6.82 11.73
C ILE A 14 -27.73 6.48 11.39
N THR A 15 -26.91 6.26 12.42
CA THR A 15 -25.51 5.87 12.24
C THR A 15 -25.39 4.55 11.50
N TYR A 16 -26.13 3.52 11.91
CA TYR A 16 -26.13 2.23 11.22
C TYR A 16 -26.71 2.29 9.81
N ALA A 17 -27.73 3.11 9.56
CA ALA A 17 -28.27 3.31 8.22
C ALA A 17 -27.22 3.97 7.31
N PHE A 18 -26.53 5.00 7.80
CA PHE A 18 -25.46 5.67 7.06
C PHE A 18 -24.27 4.74 6.78
N LEU A 19 -23.82 4.00 7.80
CA LEU A 19 -22.75 3.00 7.65
C LEU A 19 -23.16 1.88 6.69
N GLY A 20 -24.40 1.40 6.78
CA GLY A 20 -24.94 0.37 5.89
C GLY A 20 -24.99 0.84 4.44
N PHE A 21 -25.48 2.06 4.19
CA PHE A 21 -25.46 2.67 2.87
C PHE A 21 -24.04 2.84 2.33
N GLY A 22 -23.13 3.38 3.15
CA GLY A 22 -21.72 3.55 2.80
C GLY A 22 -21.05 2.21 2.46
N LEU A 23 -21.34 1.16 3.23
CA LEU A 23 -20.84 -0.19 2.96
C LEU A 23 -21.35 -0.72 1.61
N ILE A 24 -22.66 -0.63 1.35
CA ILE A 24 -23.24 -1.10 0.08
C ILE A 24 -22.60 -0.35 -1.09
N PHE A 25 -22.48 0.98 -0.98
CA PHE A 25 -21.89 1.82 -2.02
C PHE A 25 -20.41 1.45 -2.29
N MET A 26 -19.62 1.21 -1.24
CA MET A 26 -18.21 0.84 -1.36
C MET A 26 -18.01 -0.58 -1.90
N VAL A 27 -18.88 -1.52 -1.52
CA VAL A 27 -18.79 -2.94 -1.92
C VAL A 27 -19.33 -3.18 -3.33
N PHE A 28 -20.27 -2.36 -3.79
CA PHE A 28 -20.91 -2.47 -5.10
C PHE A 28 -19.94 -2.68 -6.29
N PRO A 29 -18.88 -1.85 -6.49
CA PRO A 29 -17.96 -2.05 -7.62
C PRO A 29 -17.22 -3.39 -7.56
N TYR A 30 -16.92 -3.90 -6.36
CA TYR A 30 -16.28 -5.21 -6.19
C TYR A 30 -17.22 -6.36 -6.49
N VAL A 31 -18.49 -6.24 -6.08
CA VAL A 31 -19.54 -7.21 -6.45
C VAL A 31 -19.73 -7.22 -7.97
N TRP A 32 -19.78 -6.05 -8.59
CA TRP A 32 -19.87 -5.94 -10.05
C TRP A 32 -18.64 -6.56 -10.74
N MET A 33 -17.43 -6.30 -10.25
CA MET A 33 -16.19 -6.87 -10.77
C MET A 33 -16.18 -8.41 -10.66
N LEU A 34 -16.62 -8.94 -9.51
CA LEU A 34 -16.75 -10.38 -9.31
C LEU A 34 -17.76 -10.99 -10.28
N LEU A 35 -18.95 -10.40 -10.42
CA LEU A 35 -19.96 -10.87 -11.37
C LEU A 35 -19.46 -10.77 -12.81
N ALA A 36 -18.77 -9.69 -13.18
CA ALA A 36 -18.19 -9.50 -14.49
C ALA A 36 -17.17 -10.59 -14.85
N SER A 37 -16.40 -11.08 -13.88
CA SER A 37 -15.45 -12.18 -14.08
C SER A 37 -16.11 -13.51 -14.50
N PHE A 38 -17.41 -13.67 -14.25
CA PHE A 38 -18.19 -14.86 -14.63
C PHE A 38 -19.12 -14.62 -15.84
N LYS A 39 -19.18 -13.39 -16.38
CA LYS A 39 -20.04 -13.05 -17.53
C LYS A 39 -19.38 -13.42 -18.85
N ILE A 40 -20.21 -13.71 -19.84
CA ILE A 40 -19.77 -13.71 -21.25
C ILE A 40 -19.40 -12.27 -21.69
N PRO A 41 -18.44 -12.09 -22.62
CA PRO A 41 -17.94 -10.76 -23.00
C PRO A 41 -19.01 -9.73 -23.40
N ALA A 42 -20.06 -10.18 -24.10
CA ALA A 42 -21.15 -9.33 -24.57
C ALA A 42 -22.01 -8.74 -23.43
N GLU A 43 -21.98 -9.33 -22.24
CA GLU A 43 -22.84 -8.96 -21.11
C GLU A 43 -22.15 -8.11 -20.04
N ILE A 44 -20.82 -7.97 -20.10
CA ILE A 44 -20.00 -7.33 -19.05
C ILE A 44 -20.55 -5.94 -18.69
N TYR A 45 -20.88 -5.12 -19.70
CA TYR A 45 -21.37 -3.75 -19.52
C TYR A 45 -22.90 -3.60 -19.58
N ASN A 46 -23.60 -4.60 -20.10
CA ASN A 46 -25.02 -4.48 -20.45
C ASN A 46 -25.95 -5.11 -19.40
N ARG A 47 -25.42 -5.92 -18.49
CA ARG A 47 -26.21 -6.60 -17.46
C ARG A 47 -25.52 -6.56 -16.11
N PHE A 48 -26.30 -6.47 -15.04
CA PHE A 48 -25.78 -6.59 -13.69
C PHE A 48 -25.50 -8.06 -13.32
N LEU A 49 -26.50 -8.93 -13.49
CA LEU A 49 -26.37 -10.38 -13.27
C LEU A 49 -26.06 -11.12 -14.59
N PRO A 50 -25.19 -12.15 -14.56
CA PRO A 50 -24.91 -12.98 -15.72
C PRO A 50 -26.15 -13.79 -16.14
N THR A 51 -26.38 -13.94 -17.45
CA THR A 51 -27.37 -14.93 -17.92
C THR A 51 -26.80 -16.34 -17.90
N GLN A 52 -25.50 -16.46 -18.13
CA GLN A 52 -24.74 -17.69 -18.09
C GLN A 52 -23.46 -17.47 -17.29
N PHE A 53 -23.22 -18.36 -16.34
CA PHE A 53 -21.97 -18.38 -15.59
C PHE A 53 -20.90 -19.11 -16.41
N THR A 54 -19.80 -18.43 -16.71
CA THR A 54 -18.66 -19.01 -17.42
C THR A 54 -17.37 -18.88 -16.61
N LEU A 55 -16.51 -19.88 -16.73
CA LEU A 55 -15.14 -19.89 -16.19
C LEU A 55 -14.09 -19.65 -17.28
N GLU A 56 -14.51 -19.26 -18.48
CA GLU A 56 -13.63 -19.16 -19.65
C GLU A 56 -12.51 -18.15 -19.45
N HIS A 57 -12.79 -17.00 -18.81
CA HIS A 57 -11.76 -16.01 -18.46
C HIS A 57 -10.67 -16.60 -17.58
N TYR A 58 -11.04 -17.42 -16.59
CA TYR A 58 -10.09 -18.09 -15.71
C TYR A 58 -9.31 -19.17 -16.45
N ARG A 59 -9.96 -19.96 -17.31
CA ARG A 59 -9.27 -20.95 -18.15
C ARG A 59 -8.26 -20.27 -19.06
N MET A 60 -8.64 -19.16 -19.70
CA MET A 60 -7.74 -18.35 -20.53
C MET A 60 -6.54 -17.85 -19.72
N LEU A 61 -6.76 -17.36 -18.50
CA LEU A 61 -5.74 -16.85 -17.59
C LEU A 61 -4.67 -17.91 -17.23
N PHE A 62 -5.12 -19.15 -16.98
CA PHE A 62 -4.25 -20.26 -16.56
C PHE A 62 -3.79 -21.17 -17.70
N SER A 63 -4.36 -21.03 -18.90
CA SER A 63 -3.92 -21.73 -20.11
C SER A 63 -2.59 -21.18 -20.63
N LEU A 64 -1.99 -21.84 -21.63
CA LEU A 64 -0.97 -21.19 -22.46
C LEU A 64 -1.67 -19.98 -23.12
N GLY A 65 -1.49 -18.79 -22.54
CA GLY A 65 -2.13 -17.58 -23.05
C GLY A 65 -1.86 -17.38 -24.54
N ALA A 66 -2.54 -16.40 -25.16
CA ALA A 66 -2.49 -16.13 -26.61
C ALA A 66 -1.08 -15.96 -27.24
N THR A 67 -0.03 -15.90 -26.43
CA THR A 67 1.39 -15.74 -26.81
C THR A 67 2.21 -17.05 -26.81
N GLY A 68 1.63 -18.21 -26.51
CA GLY A 68 2.35 -19.49 -26.53
C GLY A 68 3.38 -19.69 -25.41
N SER A 69 3.44 -18.76 -24.44
CA SER A 69 4.27 -18.87 -23.25
C SER A 69 3.55 -19.66 -22.15
N THR A 70 4.26 -20.55 -21.45
CA THR A 70 3.70 -21.30 -20.32
C THR A 70 3.40 -20.35 -19.16
N ASN A 71 2.11 -20.14 -18.88
CA ASN A 71 1.56 -19.51 -17.68
C ASN A 71 2.08 -18.08 -17.33
N PRO A 72 1.87 -17.08 -18.22
CA PRO A 72 2.30 -15.70 -18.00
C PRO A 72 1.64 -15.04 -16.78
N PHE A 73 0.42 -15.44 -16.43
CA PHE A 73 -0.30 -14.89 -15.29
C PHE A 73 0.32 -15.30 -13.95
N VAL A 74 0.54 -16.60 -13.72
CA VAL A 74 1.14 -17.08 -12.46
C VAL A 74 2.54 -16.50 -12.27
N ARG A 75 3.32 -16.41 -13.36
CA ARG A 75 4.63 -15.75 -13.30
C ARG A 75 4.51 -14.27 -12.92
N SER A 76 3.52 -13.54 -13.44
CA SER A 76 3.31 -12.14 -13.11
C SER A 76 2.90 -11.92 -11.64
N ILE A 77 2.09 -12.84 -11.09
CA ILE A 77 1.76 -12.85 -9.66
C ILE A 77 3.02 -13.09 -8.82
N PHE A 78 3.83 -14.09 -9.19
CA PHE A 78 5.08 -14.38 -8.48
C PHE A 78 6.06 -13.20 -8.55
N ASN A 79 6.25 -12.59 -9.72
CA ASN A 79 7.08 -11.40 -9.88
C ASN A 79 6.59 -10.26 -8.98
N SER A 80 5.28 -10.00 -8.97
CA SER A 80 4.67 -8.97 -8.12
C SER A 80 4.90 -9.25 -6.64
N LEU A 81 4.73 -10.51 -6.21
CA LEU A 81 4.96 -10.92 -4.83
C LEU A 81 6.41 -10.71 -4.40
N VAL A 82 7.37 -11.12 -5.23
CA VAL A 82 8.81 -10.94 -4.95
C VAL A 82 9.18 -9.47 -4.89
N VAL A 83 8.82 -8.68 -5.91
CA VAL A 83 9.14 -7.25 -5.99
C VAL A 83 8.52 -6.47 -4.84
N SER A 84 7.23 -6.69 -4.55
CA SER A 84 6.53 -6.01 -3.46
C SER A 84 7.09 -6.40 -2.09
N SER A 85 7.37 -7.68 -1.85
CA SER A 85 7.93 -8.15 -0.57
C SER A 85 9.30 -7.53 -0.30
N ILE A 86 10.21 -7.54 -1.29
CA ILE A 86 11.55 -6.94 -1.15
C ILE A 86 11.44 -5.44 -0.89
N ALA A 87 10.60 -4.73 -1.65
CA ALA A 87 10.39 -3.31 -1.47
C ALA A 87 9.81 -3.00 -0.08
N THR A 88 8.78 -3.73 0.35
CA THR A 88 8.15 -3.55 1.67
C THR A 88 9.14 -3.81 2.81
N ILE A 89 9.88 -4.92 2.79
CA ILE A 89 10.88 -5.25 3.82
C ILE A 89 11.94 -4.14 3.88
N SER A 90 12.42 -3.69 2.73
CA SER A 90 13.42 -2.62 2.65
C SER A 90 12.89 -1.31 3.23
N VAL A 91 11.66 -0.92 2.86
CA VAL A 91 11.02 0.32 3.34
C VAL A 91 10.82 0.27 4.85
N VAL A 92 10.38 -0.87 5.39
CA VAL A 92 10.21 -1.04 6.84
C VAL A 92 11.57 -0.98 7.54
N PHE A 93 12.57 -1.70 7.03
CA PHE A 93 13.90 -1.77 7.61
C PHE A 93 14.58 -0.39 7.64
N PHE A 94 14.73 0.27 6.48
CA PHE A 94 15.36 1.58 6.39
C PHE A 94 14.52 2.67 7.06
N GLY A 95 13.19 2.58 6.95
CA GLY A 95 12.26 3.51 7.58
C GLY A 95 12.36 3.47 9.11
N ALA A 96 12.39 2.28 9.70
CA ALA A 96 12.51 2.11 11.15
C ALA A 96 13.86 2.61 11.67
N ILE A 97 14.98 2.22 11.04
CA ILE A 97 16.32 2.64 11.48
C ILE A 97 16.48 4.16 11.38
N THR A 98 16.15 4.73 10.20
CA THR A 98 16.29 6.17 9.96
C THR A 98 15.33 6.96 10.83
N GLY A 99 14.09 6.49 10.96
CA GLY A 99 13.07 7.13 11.77
C GLY A 99 13.43 7.13 13.26
N TYR A 100 14.01 6.03 13.77
CA TYR A 100 14.51 5.97 15.14
C TYR A 100 15.66 6.96 15.36
N ALA A 101 16.63 6.99 14.44
CA ALA A 101 17.74 7.94 14.51
C ALA A 101 17.25 9.39 14.53
N LEU A 102 16.31 9.74 13.65
CA LEU A 102 15.71 11.09 13.58
C LEU A 102 14.80 11.42 14.76
N ALA A 103 14.24 10.43 15.45
CA ALA A 103 13.38 10.65 16.62
C ALA A 103 14.18 10.73 17.93
N ARG A 104 15.25 9.94 18.08
CA ARG A 104 15.92 9.69 19.36
C ARG A 104 17.36 10.13 19.45
N ILE A 105 18.10 10.05 18.36
CA ILE A 105 19.53 10.37 18.39
C ILE A 105 19.69 11.88 18.18
N ILE A 106 20.54 12.51 18.99
CA ILE A 106 20.90 13.93 18.83
C ILE A 106 22.23 13.96 18.08
N PHE A 107 22.20 14.49 16.85
CA PHE A 107 23.38 14.60 16.00
C PHE A 107 23.33 15.90 15.19
N PRO A 108 24.49 16.46 14.79
CA PRO A 108 24.54 17.68 14.00
C PRO A 108 23.87 17.46 12.63
N GLY A 109 22.97 18.37 12.23
CA GLY A 109 22.23 18.28 10.96
C GLY A 109 20.89 17.52 11.02
N ARG A 110 20.50 16.96 12.17
CA ARG A 110 19.21 16.27 12.36
C ARG A 110 18.00 17.09 11.88
N THR A 111 17.92 18.36 12.27
CA THR A 111 16.81 19.24 11.90
C THR A 111 16.77 19.50 10.40
N LEU A 112 17.94 19.69 9.77
CA LEU A 112 18.06 19.87 8.32
C LEU A 112 17.53 18.63 7.57
N LEU A 113 17.96 17.43 7.99
CA LEU A 113 17.54 16.18 7.37
C LEU A 113 16.03 15.94 7.54
N ASN A 114 15.49 16.19 8.73
CA ASN A 114 14.05 16.09 8.98
C ASN A 114 13.25 17.06 8.10
N ASN A 115 13.71 18.30 7.95
CA ASN A 115 13.06 19.28 7.09
C ASN A 115 13.19 18.93 5.61
N PHE A 116 14.32 18.36 5.19
CA PHE A 116 14.51 17.90 3.81
C PHE A 116 13.56 16.76 3.45
N ILE A 117 13.34 15.80 4.35
CA ILE A 117 12.36 14.73 4.17
C ILE A 117 10.96 15.32 3.97
N LEU A 118 10.55 16.26 4.84
CA LEU A 118 9.26 16.94 4.72
C LEU A 118 9.13 17.72 3.40
N PHE A 119 10.19 18.42 2.99
CA PHE A 119 10.22 19.18 1.74
C PHE A 119 10.07 18.26 0.52
N GLN A 120 10.79 17.13 0.49
CA GLN A 120 10.71 16.17 -0.60
C GLN A 120 9.30 15.55 -0.73
N MET A 121 8.56 15.40 0.37
CA MET A 121 7.18 14.91 0.36
C MET A 121 6.18 15.89 -0.29
N LEU A 122 6.54 17.17 -0.48
CA LEU A 122 5.70 18.14 -1.18
C LEU A 122 5.67 17.90 -2.70
N PHE A 123 6.67 17.19 -3.24
CA PHE A 123 6.76 16.93 -4.67
C PHE A 123 5.88 15.75 -5.07
N PRO A 124 5.04 15.88 -6.12
CA PRO A 124 4.25 14.77 -6.62
C PRO A 124 5.13 13.65 -7.17
N ILE A 125 4.83 12.40 -6.80
CA ILE A 125 5.67 11.24 -7.12
C ILE A 125 5.90 11.04 -8.64
N VAL A 126 4.95 11.49 -9.45
CA VAL A 126 4.99 11.39 -10.92
C VAL A 126 6.16 12.16 -11.53
N LEU A 127 6.61 13.25 -10.89
CA LEU A 127 7.78 14.02 -11.36
C LEU A 127 9.07 13.20 -11.39
N PHE A 128 9.16 12.18 -10.53
CA PHE A 128 10.33 11.32 -10.45
C PHE A 128 10.31 10.16 -11.45
N LEU A 129 9.24 10.00 -12.25
CA LEU A 129 9.13 8.87 -13.19
C LEU A 129 10.26 8.87 -14.23
N ILE A 130 10.45 10.00 -14.94
CA ILE A 130 11.49 10.13 -15.97
C ILE A 130 12.90 10.02 -15.35
N PRO A 131 13.24 10.77 -14.27
CA PRO A 131 14.54 10.63 -13.63
C PRO A 131 14.85 9.21 -13.15
N ARG A 132 13.86 8.51 -12.55
CA ARG A 132 14.06 7.12 -12.12
C ARG A 132 14.29 6.19 -13.30
N PHE A 133 13.55 6.36 -14.40
CA PHE A 133 13.76 5.57 -15.61
C PHE A 133 15.17 5.78 -16.18
N LEU A 134 15.61 7.03 -16.31
CA LEU A 134 16.96 7.36 -16.79
C LEU A 134 18.04 6.78 -15.87
N LEU A 135 17.85 6.85 -14.55
CA LEU A 135 18.77 6.23 -13.60
C LEU A 135 18.85 4.71 -13.81
N MET A 136 17.71 4.02 -13.99
CA MET A 136 17.72 2.58 -14.25
C MET A 136 18.38 2.24 -15.60
N LEU A 137 18.26 3.13 -16.58
CA LEU A 137 18.92 3.01 -17.88
C LEU A 137 20.44 3.12 -17.75
N GLU A 138 20.92 4.15 -17.07
CA GLU A 138 22.35 4.36 -16.82
C GLU A 138 22.98 3.23 -16.00
N LEU A 139 22.24 2.68 -15.03
CA LEU A 139 22.67 1.54 -14.23
C LEU A 139 22.60 0.20 -14.99
N GLY A 140 22.01 0.16 -16.20
CA GLY A 140 21.79 -1.06 -16.95
C GLY A 140 20.77 -2.01 -16.31
N TRP A 141 19.89 -1.50 -15.44
CA TRP A 141 18.88 -2.27 -14.71
C TRP A 141 17.53 -2.35 -15.43
N ILE A 142 17.45 -1.86 -16.66
CA ILE A 142 16.25 -1.98 -17.51
C ILE A 142 15.91 -3.46 -17.73
N ASN A 143 14.62 -3.80 -17.62
CA ASN A 143 14.11 -5.17 -17.74
C ASN A 143 14.69 -6.17 -16.74
N THR A 144 15.06 -5.73 -15.54
CA THR A 144 15.56 -6.59 -14.45
C THR A 144 14.73 -6.47 -13.18
N PHE A 145 14.77 -7.47 -12.30
CA PHE A 145 14.08 -7.43 -11.00
C PHE A 145 14.58 -6.30 -10.11
N GLN A 146 15.90 -6.09 -10.02
CA GLN A 146 16.47 -4.99 -9.24
C GLN A 146 16.03 -3.62 -9.75
N GLY A 147 15.87 -3.44 -11.07
CA GLY A 147 15.32 -2.22 -11.64
C GLY A 147 13.87 -1.96 -11.23
N MET A 148 13.11 -3.02 -10.93
CA MET A 148 11.73 -2.90 -10.49
C MET A 148 11.60 -2.48 -9.02
N PHE A 149 12.34 -3.10 -8.09
CA PHE A 149 12.18 -2.80 -6.66
C PHE A 149 13.09 -1.69 -6.14
N SER A 150 14.29 -1.50 -6.71
CA SER A 150 15.30 -0.60 -6.14
C SER A 150 14.85 0.86 -5.98
N PRO A 151 14.08 1.48 -6.89
CA PRO A 151 13.64 2.87 -6.73
C PRO A 151 12.66 3.07 -5.58
N PHE A 152 12.12 1.97 -5.02
CA PHE A 152 11.08 1.99 -3.99
C PHE A 152 11.58 1.48 -2.63
N MET A 153 12.86 1.12 -2.51
CA MET A 153 13.42 0.56 -1.26
C MET A 153 13.45 1.55 -0.10
N ILE A 154 13.48 2.85 -0.38
CA ILE A 154 13.48 3.92 0.62
C ILE A 154 12.27 4.82 0.38
N SER A 155 11.48 5.04 1.43
CA SER A 155 10.29 5.88 1.38
C SER A 155 10.38 6.97 2.43
N ALA A 156 10.37 8.23 2.00
CA ALA A 156 10.31 9.38 2.88
C ALA A 156 9.05 9.41 3.74
N TRP A 157 7.92 8.96 3.18
CA TRP A 157 6.67 8.79 3.93
C TRP A 157 6.83 7.79 5.08
N ALA A 158 7.48 6.65 4.82
CA ALA A 158 7.75 5.67 5.87
C ALA A 158 8.67 6.23 6.95
N ILE A 159 9.78 6.88 6.56
CA ILE A 159 10.72 7.51 7.51
C ILE A 159 9.98 8.56 8.37
N PHE A 160 9.13 9.39 7.76
CA PHE A 160 8.32 10.36 8.47
C PHE A 160 7.38 9.68 9.47
N LEU A 161 6.60 8.68 9.04
CA LEU A 161 5.69 7.95 9.92
C LEU A 161 6.42 7.29 11.10
N PHE A 162 7.53 6.59 10.87
CA PHE A 162 8.34 6.01 11.93
C PHE A 162 8.88 7.08 12.88
N THR A 163 9.37 8.21 12.34
CA THR A 163 9.87 9.32 13.16
C THR A 163 8.78 9.87 14.06
N GLN A 164 7.57 10.10 13.54
CA GLN A 164 6.44 10.60 14.34
C GLN A 164 5.98 9.57 15.36
N PHE A 165 5.87 8.31 14.97
CA PHE A 165 5.48 7.23 15.87
C PHE A 165 6.47 7.10 17.02
N PHE A 166 7.77 7.00 16.74
CA PHE A 166 8.78 6.91 17.79
C PHE A 166 8.73 8.11 18.71
N LYS A 167 8.50 9.35 18.22
CA LYS A 167 8.35 10.53 19.08
C LYS A 167 7.24 10.41 20.14
N THR A 168 6.19 9.63 19.88
CA THR A 168 5.09 9.42 20.85
C THR A 168 5.46 8.52 22.03
N VAL A 169 6.50 7.70 21.90
CA VAL A 169 6.95 6.84 23.01
C VAL A 169 7.64 7.72 24.07
N PRO A 170 7.39 7.54 25.37
CA PRO A 170 8.11 8.28 26.42
C PRO A 170 9.62 8.00 26.40
N GLN A 171 10.43 9.04 26.57
CA GLN A 171 11.90 8.90 26.61
C GLN A 171 12.38 8.12 27.85
N GLU A 172 11.66 8.24 28.96
CA GLU A 172 11.95 7.58 30.24
C GLU A 172 12.05 6.05 30.10
N LEU A 173 11.25 5.44 29.23
CA LEU A 173 11.31 3.99 28.98
C LEU A 173 12.63 3.56 28.32
N ILE A 174 13.15 4.39 27.43
CA ILE A 174 14.43 4.14 26.75
C ILE A 174 15.58 4.36 27.73
N ASP A 175 15.49 5.38 28.58
CA ASP A 175 16.51 5.66 29.57
C ASP A 175 16.57 4.57 30.65
N ALA A 176 15.41 4.03 31.07
CA ALA A 176 15.34 2.86 31.95
C ALA A 176 15.99 1.63 31.30
N ALA A 177 15.69 1.33 30.03
CA ALA A 177 16.32 0.20 29.32
C ALA A 177 17.85 0.34 29.21
N ARG A 178 18.36 1.57 29.09
CA ARG A 178 19.81 1.85 29.11
C ARG A 178 20.43 1.62 30.49
N LEU A 179 19.72 1.97 31.57
CA LEU A 179 20.15 1.64 32.93
C LEU A 179 20.22 0.12 33.15
N ASP A 180 19.32 -0.64 32.51
CA ASP A 180 19.34 -2.11 32.50
C ASP A 180 20.41 -2.72 31.57
N GLY A 181 21.22 -1.89 30.89
CA GLY A 181 22.35 -2.33 30.08
C GLY A 181 22.07 -2.51 28.59
N CYS A 182 20.90 -2.09 28.09
CA CYS A 182 20.63 -2.08 26.64
C CYS A 182 21.33 -0.89 25.95
N SER A 183 22.00 -1.15 24.81
CA SER A 183 22.72 -0.14 24.01
C SER A 183 21.98 0.27 22.73
#